data_AF-A0ABD3F9W0-F1
#
_entry.id   AF-A0ABD3F9W0-F1
#
_cell.length_a   1.000
_cell.length_b   1.000
_cell.length_c   1.000
_cell.angle_alpha   90.00
_cell.angle_beta   90.00
_cell.angle_gamma   90.00
#
_symmetry.space_group_name_H-M   'P 1'
#
loop_
_entity.id
_entity.type
_entity.pdbx_description
1 polymer ?
#
loop_
_entity_poly.entity_id
_entity_poly.type
_entity_poly.pdbx_seq_one_letter_code
_entity_poly.pdbx_strand_id
1 'polypeptide(L)'
;MEGRNVATPSLLGTWESNEAFGNTALDWSQAVKDQRVQLLLTFEPGNVYKFRLEAKDSGTDVTTKFRHVVASEGKYELQDEDGITIHGDASGIKWTYMFEDEDSLRIRLEGARRFGRCKGVDVIYFAREKTTQQLKNL
;
A
#
# COMPACT_ATOMS: atom_id res chain seq x y z
N MET A 1 4.73 1.99 -38.55
CA MET A 1 3.91 2.28 -37.35
C MET A 1 4.53 1.49 -36.22
N GLU A 2 5.46 2.08 -35.48
CA GLU A 2 6.01 1.46 -34.28
C GLU A 2 4.96 1.57 -33.18
N GLY A 3 4.32 0.45 -32.86
CA GLY A 3 3.50 0.35 -31.66
C GLY A 3 4.42 0.50 -30.46
N ARG A 4 4.34 1.65 -29.78
CA ARG A 4 4.88 1.79 -28.43
C ARG A 4 4.21 0.70 -27.60
N ASN A 5 4.99 -0.32 -27.24
CA ASN A 5 4.61 -1.30 -26.24
C ASN A 5 4.51 -0.50 -24.93
N VAL A 6 3.32 0.02 -24.62
CA VAL A 6 3.09 0.68 -23.33
C VAL A 6 3.12 -0.46 -22.33
N ALA A 7 4.28 -0.67 -21.72
CA ALA A 7 4.43 -1.62 -20.64
C ALA A 7 3.37 -1.27 -19.59
N THR A 8 2.46 -2.20 -19.33
CA THR A 8 1.46 -2.01 -18.28
C THR A 8 2.21 -1.87 -16.96
N PRO A 9 2.00 -0.79 -16.19
CA PRO A 9 2.66 -0.62 -14.91
C PRO A 9 2.39 -1.83 -14.01
N SER A 10 3.44 -2.36 -13.40
CA SER A 10 3.38 -3.58 -12.59
C SER A 10 3.36 -3.25 -11.11
N LEU A 11 2.44 -3.87 -10.36
CA LEU A 11 2.43 -3.75 -8.89
C LEU A 11 3.67 -4.40 -8.26
N LEU A 12 4.29 -5.38 -8.93
CA LEU A 12 5.41 -6.16 -8.39
C LEU A 12 6.59 -5.29 -7.96
N GLY A 13 7.17 -5.58 -6.78
CA GLY A 13 8.24 -4.84 -6.11
C GLY A 13 7.74 -4.07 -4.89
N THR A 14 8.59 -3.23 -4.31
CA THR A 14 8.25 -2.42 -3.12
C THR A 14 7.77 -1.02 -3.51
N TRP A 15 6.80 -0.53 -2.73
CA TRP A 15 6.20 0.79 -2.81
C TRP A 15 6.27 1.43 -1.43
N GLU A 16 6.73 2.68 -1.36
CA GLU A 16 6.85 3.43 -0.12
C GLU A 16 5.83 4.56 -0.06
N SER A 17 5.10 4.66 1.04
CA SER A 17 4.13 5.74 1.22
C SER A 17 4.84 7.09 1.32
N ASN A 18 4.45 8.05 0.50
CA ASN A 18 4.90 9.43 0.61
C ASN A 18 3.88 10.29 1.38
N GLU A 19 2.59 10.13 1.07
CA GLU A 19 1.48 10.90 1.60
C GLU A 19 0.26 10.01 1.87
N ALA A 20 -0.56 10.40 2.85
CA ALA A 20 -1.83 9.76 3.11
C ALA A 20 -2.88 10.82 3.45
N PHE A 21 -4.11 10.59 3.01
CA PHE A 21 -5.27 11.43 3.25
C PHE A 21 -6.49 10.57 3.56
N GLY A 22 -7.48 11.15 4.22
CA GLY A 22 -8.76 10.49 4.47
C GLY A 22 -9.15 10.46 5.93
N ASN A 23 -10.19 9.71 6.23
CA ASN A 23 -10.89 9.73 7.51
C ASN A 23 -11.21 8.34 8.07
N THR A 24 -10.50 7.29 7.64
CA THR A 24 -10.67 5.99 8.30
C THR A 24 -10.09 6.03 9.72
N ALA A 25 -10.52 5.09 10.54
CA ALA A 25 -9.99 4.86 11.89
C ALA A 25 -8.87 3.79 11.90
N LEU A 26 -8.17 3.60 10.77
CA LEU A 26 -7.02 2.70 10.74
C LEU A 26 -5.84 3.38 11.43
N ASP A 27 -5.44 2.88 12.60
CA ASP A 27 -4.40 3.53 13.43
C ASP A 27 -3.09 3.78 12.68
N TRP A 28 -2.71 2.85 11.79
CA TRP A 28 -1.49 2.99 11.00
C TRP A 28 -1.62 4.07 9.92
N SER A 29 -2.80 4.27 9.32
CA SER A 29 -2.99 5.29 8.30
C SER A 29 -2.93 6.69 8.92
N GLN A 30 -3.45 6.83 10.15
CA GLN A 30 -3.27 8.05 10.93
C GLN A 30 -1.79 8.28 11.26
N ALA A 31 -1.03 7.24 11.62
CA ALA A 31 0.40 7.37 11.85
C ALA A 31 1.18 7.80 10.58
N VAL A 32 0.75 7.38 9.39
CA VAL A 32 1.31 7.85 8.10
C VAL A 32 0.94 9.32 7.86
N LYS A 33 -0.33 9.72 8.09
CA LYS A 33 -0.80 11.13 7.99
C LYS A 33 -0.04 12.06 8.92
N ASP A 34 0.19 11.62 10.15
CA ASP A 34 0.98 12.35 11.15
C ASP A 34 2.49 12.32 10.86
N GLN A 35 2.92 11.70 9.76
CA GLN A 35 4.31 11.52 9.35
C GLN A 35 5.19 10.82 10.41
N ARG A 36 4.59 9.97 11.26
CA ARG A 36 5.32 9.19 12.29
C ARG A 36 5.94 7.92 11.74
N VAL A 37 5.29 7.33 10.74
CA VAL A 37 5.74 6.09 10.09
C VAL A 37 5.68 6.22 8.57
N GLN A 38 6.43 5.37 7.89
CA GLN A 38 6.35 5.10 6.46
C GLN A 38 5.82 3.69 6.28
N LEU A 39 4.88 3.51 5.36
CA LEU A 39 4.38 2.22 4.93
C LEU A 39 5.16 1.73 3.71
N LEU A 40 5.75 0.56 3.83
CA LEU A 40 6.31 -0.23 2.73
C LEU A 40 5.32 -1.33 2.37
N LEU A 41 4.88 -1.33 1.11
CA LEU A 41 4.02 -2.36 0.56
C LEU A 41 4.76 -3.05 -0.59
N THR A 42 5.09 -4.33 -0.40
CA THR A 42 5.78 -5.14 -1.42
C THR A 42 4.80 -6.13 -2.01
N PHE A 43 4.71 -6.17 -3.35
CA PHE A 43 4.01 -7.21 -4.08
C PHE A 43 5.02 -8.17 -4.72
N GLU A 44 4.89 -9.46 -4.45
CA GLU A 44 5.79 -10.50 -4.92
C GLU A 44 5.11 -11.41 -5.95
N PRO A 45 5.89 -12.09 -6.81
CA PRO A 45 5.37 -13.14 -7.67
C PRO A 45 4.59 -14.20 -6.87
N GLY A 46 3.53 -14.76 -7.46
CA GLY A 46 2.65 -15.71 -6.77
C GLY A 46 1.54 -15.05 -5.94
N ASN A 47 1.25 -13.76 -6.22
CA ASN A 47 0.23 -12.95 -5.58
C ASN A 47 0.38 -12.87 -4.06
N VAL A 48 1.60 -12.65 -3.59
CA VAL A 48 1.90 -12.42 -2.18
C VAL A 48 2.11 -10.93 -1.97
N TYR A 49 1.52 -10.37 -0.92
CA TYR A 49 1.82 -9.02 -0.48
C TYR A 49 2.50 -9.06 0.89
N LYS A 50 3.38 -8.10 1.14
CA LYS A 50 4.01 -7.85 2.42
C LYS A 50 3.82 -6.39 2.80
N PHE A 51 3.39 -6.18 4.03
CA PHE A 51 3.10 -4.91 4.63
C PHE A 51 4.08 -4.69 5.79
N ARG A 52 4.87 -3.62 5.71
CA ARG A 52 5.78 -3.20 6.78
C ARG A 52 5.58 -1.73 7.10
N LEU A 53 5.57 -1.38 8.38
CA LEU A 53 5.63 0.00 8.84
C LEU A 53 6.98 0.28 9.47
N GLU A 54 7.66 1.32 9.00
CA GLU A 54 8.94 1.76 9.54
C GLU A 54 8.78 3.14 10.19
N ALA A 55 9.36 3.33 11.37
CA ALA A 55 9.35 4.64 12.03
C ALA A 55 10.26 5.60 11.26
N LYS A 56 9.75 6.78 10.85
CA LYS A 56 10.50 7.72 9.99
C LYS A 56 11.74 8.31 10.69
N ASP A 57 11.76 8.32 12.02
CA ASP A 57 12.87 8.85 12.81
C ASP A 57 14.09 7.91 12.89
N SER A 58 13.87 6.61 12.71
CA SER A 58 14.85 5.57 13.05
C SER A 58 14.96 4.44 12.03
N GLY A 59 14.04 4.36 11.06
CA GLY A 59 13.92 3.23 10.13
C GLY A 59 13.55 1.92 10.80
N THR A 60 13.11 1.95 12.07
CA THR A 60 12.80 0.73 12.83
C THR A 60 11.47 0.15 12.39
N ASP A 61 11.44 -1.16 12.09
CA ASP A 61 10.19 -1.89 11.84
C ASP A 61 9.29 -1.88 13.10
N VAL A 62 8.12 -1.27 12.96
CA VAL A 62 7.08 -1.15 14.00
C VAL A 62 5.78 -1.86 13.61
N THR A 63 5.80 -2.69 12.57
CA THR A 63 4.62 -3.41 12.02
C THR A 63 3.87 -4.18 13.10
N THR A 64 4.60 -4.75 14.06
CA THR A 64 4.03 -5.51 15.19
C THR A 64 3.05 -4.70 16.04
N LYS A 65 3.21 -3.37 16.10
CA LYS A 65 2.32 -2.46 16.83
C LYS A 65 0.95 -2.26 16.17
N PHE A 66 0.80 -2.71 14.92
CA PHE A 66 -0.40 -2.48 14.09
C PHE A 66 -1.04 -3.77 13.54
N ARG A 67 -0.60 -4.94 14.02
CA ARG A 67 -1.07 -6.26 13.55
C ARG A 67 -2.58 -6.50 13.70
N HIS A 68 -3.26 -5.73 14.54
CA HIS A 68 -4.71 -5.81 14.73
C HIS A 68 -5.54 -5.22 13.58
N VAL A 69 -4.89 -4.49 12.66
CA VAL A 69 -5.58 -3.76 11.60
C VAL A 69 -5.47 -4.46 10.25
N VAL A 70 -4.27 -4.88 9.87
CA VAL A 70 -3.93 -5.56 8.60
C VAL A 70 -2.86 -6.61 8.89
N ALA A 71 -2.94 -7.77 8.23
CA ALA A 71 -1.89 -8.78 8.30
C ALA A 71 -0.62 -8.28 7.61
N SER A 72 0.55 -8.52 8.25
CA SER A 72 1.85 -8.09 7.73
C SER A 72 2.28 -8.82 6.46
N GLU A 73 1.67 -9.95 6.16
CA GLU A 73 1.79 -10.64 4.88
C GLU A 73 0.51 -11.40 4.58
N GLY A 74 0.29 -11.69 3.30
CA GLY A 74 -0.81 -12.54 2.88
C GLY A 74 -0.83 -12.73 1.38
N LYS A 75 -1.90 -13.37 0.91
CA LYS A 75 -2.17 -13.48 -0.53
C LYS A 75 -3.15 -12.40 -0.96
N TYR A 76 -2.97 -11.91 -2.17
CA TYR A 76 -3.92 -11.02 -2.81
C TYR A 76 -4.38 -11.61 -4.14
N GLU A 77 -5.44 -11.03 -4.70
CA GLU A 77 -5.84 -11.24 -6.09
C GLU A 77 -6.24 -9.89 -6.68
N LEU A 78 -5.85 -9.65 -7.94
CA LEU A 78 -6.34 -8.50 -8.69
C LEU A 78 -7.71 -8.83 -9.27
N GLN A 79 -8.63 -7.89 -9.12
CA GLN A 79 -9.98 -7.92 -9.68
C GLN A 79 -10.06 -6.90 -10.81
N ASP A 80 -10.91 -7.16 -11.81
CA ASP A 80 -11.10 -6.39 -13.06
C ASP A 80 -10.48 -4.97 -13.11
N GLU A 81 -11.26 -3.89 -12.97
CA GLU A 81 -10.79 -2.54 -13.32
C GLU A 81 -9.66 -2.00 -12.41
N ASP A 82 -9.74 -2.23 -11.09
CA ASP A 82 -8.82 -1.62 -10.12
C ASP A 82 -8.80 -2.30 -8.74
N GLY A 83 -9.42 -3.47 -8.58
CA GLY A 83 -9.67 -4.05 -7.26
C GLY A 83 -8.51 -4.91 -6.76
N ILE A 84 -8.25 -4.86 -5.45
CA ILE A 84 -7.39 -5.84 -4.77
C ILE A 84 -8.24 -6.57 -3.73
N THR A 85 -8.30 -7.89 -3.85
CA THR A 85 -8.87 -8.76 -2.82
C THR A 85 -7.74 -9.29 -1.95
N ILE A 86 -7.83 -9.10 -0.64
CA ILE A 86 -6.88 -9.67 0.32
C ILE A 86 -7.47 -10.96 0.89
N HIS A 87 -6.78 -12.08 0.69
CA HIS A 87 -7.22 -13.39 1.18
C HIS A 87 -7.08 -13.50 2.70
N GLY A 88 -8.12 -13.99 3.36
CA GLY A 88 -8.15 -14.12 4.82
C GLY A 88 -8.34 -12.81 5.56
N ASP A 89 -8.58 -11.69 4.86
CA ASP A 89 -8.89 -10.41 5.50
C ASP A 89 -10.33 -10.41 6.06
N ALA A 90 -10.43 -10.44 7.39
CA ALA A 90 -11.70 -10.33 8.10
C ALA A 90 -12.12 -8.86 8.36
N SER A 91 -11.27 -7.88 8.06
CA SER A 91 -11.56 -6.46 8.28
C SER A 91 -12.68 -5.95 7.36
N GLY A 92 -12.84 -6.58 6.19
CA GLY A 92 -13.78 -6.16 5.14
C GLY A 92 -13.37 -4.86 4.45
N ILE A 93 -12.12 -4.40 4.61
CA ILE A 93 -11.62 -3.23 3.90
C ILE A 93 -11.58 -3.57 2.40
N LYS A 94 -12.20 -2.73 1.57
CA LYS A 94 -12.05 -2.82 0.12
C LYS A 94 -10.81 -2.03 -0.28
N TRP A 95 -9.91 -2.70 -1.00
CA TRP A 95 -8.70 -2.10 -1.56
C TRP A 95 -8.91 -1.88 -3.05
N THR A 96 -8.62 -0.67 -3.53
CA THR A 96 -8.46 -0.40 -4.97
C THR A 96 -7.14 0.31 -5.24
N TYR A 97 -6.62 0.18 -6.44
CA TYR A 97 -5.33 0.75 -6.83
C TYR A 97 -5.42 1.50 -8.15
N MET A 98 -4.62 2.55 -8.31
CA MET A 98 -4.50 3.27 -9.56
C MET A 98 -3.06 3.72 -9.73
N PHE A 99 -2.47 3.42 -10.87
CA PHE A 99 -1.19 4.00 -11.27
C PHE A 99 -1.41 5.43 -11.75
N GLU A 100 -0.71 6.39 -11.16
CA GLU A 100 -0.66 7.76 -11.68
C GLU A 100 0.44 7.90 -12.74
N ASP A 101 1.52 7.14 -12.59
CA ASP A 101 2.57 6.88 -13.58
C ASP A 101 3.26 5.52 -13.28
N GLU A 102 4.43 5.24 -13.88
CA GLU A 102 5.18 3.98 -13.69
C GLU A 102 5.71 3.79 -12.26
N ASP A 103 6.05 4.89 -11.57
CA ASP A 103 6.66 4.92 -10.24
C ASP A 103 5.74 5.54 -9.18
N SER A 104 4.49 5.87 -9.52
CA SER A 104 3.49 6.48 -8.66
C SER A 104 2.23 5.61 -8.57
N LEU A 105 1.93 5.14 -7.37
CA LEU A 105 0.80 4.27 -7.07
C LEU A 105 -0.10 4.93 -6.03
N ARG A 106 -1.40 4.95 -6.31
CA ARG A 106 -2.43 5.36 -5.36
C ARG A 106 -3.23 4.15 -4.92
N ILE A 107 -3.26 3.86 -3.63
CA ILE A 107 -4.16 2.85 -3.05
C ILE A 107 -5.27 3.55 -2.28
N ARG A 108 -6.50 3.15 -2.56
CA ARG A 108 -7.69 3.59 -1.84
C ARG A 108 -8.19 2.44 -0.96
N LEU A 109 -8.38 2.75 0.32
CA LEU A 109 -8.87 1.82 1.34
C LEU A 109 -10.23 2.30 1.83
N GLU A 110 -11.27 1.53 1.57
CA GLU A 110 -12.63 1.82 2.00
C GLU A 110 -13.07 0.85 3.08
N GLY A 111 -13.36 1.37 4.27
CA GLY A 111 -13.73 0.54 5.42
C GLY A 111 -15.11 -0.12 5.28
N ALA A 112 -15.23 -1.38 5.72
CA ALA A 112 -16.53 -2.05 5.80
C ALA A 112 -17.37 -1.60 7.00
N ARG A 113 -18.67 -1.47 6.76
CA ARG A 113 -19.69 -1.21 7.80
C ARG A 113 -19.84 -2.33 8.84
N ARG A 114 -19.30 -3.53 8.62
CA ARG A 114 -19.76 -4.77 9.27
C ARG A 114 -19.49 -4.86 10.78
N PHE A 115 -18.60 -4.03 11.34
CA PHE A 115 -18.29 -4.02 12.79
C PHE A 115 -18.18 -2.61 13.40
N GLY A 116 -18.78 -1.58 12.79
CA GLY A 116 -18.73 -0.21 13.30
C GLY A 116 -17.32 0.41 13.34
N ARG A 117 -16.30 -0.25 12.78
CA ARG A 117 -14.89 0.10 12.97
C ARG A 117 -14.28 1.05 11.93
N CYS A 118 -14.87 1.27 10.75
CA CYS A 118 -14.40 2.32 9.84
C CYS A 118 -15.55 2.74 8.89
N LYS A 119 -16.09 3.96 9.04
CA LYS A 119 -16.97 4.59 8.04
C LYS A 119 -16.19 5.65 7.26
N GLY A 120 -15.08 5.23 6.67
CA GLY A 120 -14.15 6.17 6.06
C GLY A 120 -13.47 5.60 4.82
N VAL A 121 -12.83 6.51 4.12
CA VAL A 121 -11.99 6.24 2.96
C VAL A 121 -10.63 6.85 3.25
N ASP A 122 -9.58 6.06 3.09
CA ASP A 122 -8.22 6.57 3.03
C ASP A 122 -7.67 6.41 1.64
N VAL A 123 -6.84 7.36 1.26
CA VAL A 123 -6.05 7.34 0.04
C VAL A 123 -4.61 7.48 0.46
N ILE A 124 -3.78 6.53 0.05
CA ILE A 124 -2.35 6.54 0.31
C ILE A 124 -1.65 6.57 -1.04
N TYR A 125 -0.74 7.52 -1.14
CA TYR A 125 0.12 7.70 -2.29
C TYR A 125 1.46 7.05 -1.99
N PHE A 126 1.97 6.35 -2.99
CA PHE A 126 3.21 5.61 -2.91
C PHE A 126 4.12 5.99 -4.06
N ALA A 127 5.41 6.03 -3.77
CA ALA A 127 6.45 6.01 -4.79
C ALA A 127 7.08 4.61 -4.84
N ARG A 128 7.59 4.21 -6.01
CA ARG A 128 8.44 3.02 -6.12
C ARG A 128 9.65 3.17 -5.19
N GLU A 129 9.96 2.14 -4.39
CA GLU A 129 11.21 2.12 -3.62
C GLU A 129 12.38 2.15 -4.60
N LYS A 130 13.14 3.24 -4.61
CA LYS A 130 14.37 3.33 -5.38
C LYS A 130 15.45 2.63 -4.57
N THR A 131 15.71 1.38 -4.90
CA THR A 131 16.86 0.65 -4.34
C THR A 131 18.09 1.56 -4.38
N THR A 132 18.77 1.73 -3.25
CA THR A 132 19.86 2.72 -3.05
C THR A 132 21.04 2.60 -4.03
N GLN A 133 21.07 1.54 -4.84
CA GLN A 133 21.99 1.40 -5.98
C GLN A 133 21.75 2.40 -7.12
N GLN A 134 20.55 2.96 -7.30
CA GLN A 134 20.30 3.96 -8.35
C GLN A 134 20.75 5.38 -7.98
N LEU A 135 20.95 5.69 -6.70
CA LEU A 135 21.40 7.00 -6.23
C LEU A 135 22.93 7.19 -6.26
N LYS A 136 23.70 6.12 -6.53
CA LYS A 136 25.17 6.20 -6.67
C LYS A 136 25.64 6.50 -8.10
N ASN A 137 24.73 6.52 -9.08
CA ASN A 137 25.04 6.74 -10.49
C ASN A 137 24.42 8.04 -11.05
N LEU A 138 24.01 8.97 -10.18
CA LEU A 138 23.65 10.35 -10.53
C LEU A 138 24.77 11.31 -10.10
#